data_AF-A0AAV4Q3P3-F1
#
_entry.id   AF-A0AAV4Q3P3-F1
#
_cell.length_a   1.000
_cell.length_b   1.000
_cell.length_c   1.000
_cell.angle_alpha   90.00
_cell.angle_beta   90.00
_cell.angle_gamma   90.00
#
_symmetry.space_group_name_H-M   'P 1'
#
loop_
_entity.id
_entity.type
_entity.pdbx_description
1 polymer ?
#
loop_
_entity_poly.entity_id
_entity_poly.type
_entity_poly.pdbx_seq_one_letter_code
_entity_poly.pdbx_strand_id
1 'polypeptide(L)' 'MIFMILFHLLFIAEAERFRNPMENHDLYLGDIAGIDEEDRNALVNNAYRWPNGVIPYVIDTGLVILF' A
#
# COMPACT_ATOMS: atom_id res chain seq x y z
N MET A 1 15.98 -1.52 32.81
CA MET A 1 14.60 -1.61 32.28
C MET A 1 14.25 -0.44 31.36
N ILE A 2 14.32 0.82 31.83
CA ILE A 2 13.88 1.99 31.03
C ILE A 2 14.70 2.22 29.75
N PHE A 3 16.02 2.05 29.80
CA PHE A 3 16.88 2.15 28.61
C PHE A 3 16.59 1.08 27.56
N MET A 4 16.21 -0.14 27.96
CA MET A 4 15.81 -1.17 27.00
C MET A 4 14.47 -0.84 26.37
N ILE A 5 13.54 -0.30 27.13
CA ILE A 5 12.24 0.16 26.61
C ILE A 5 12.44 1.30 25.61
N LEU A 6 13.25 2.30 25.95
CA LEU A 6 13.58 3.41 25.05
C LEU A 6 14.29 2.93 23.78
N PHE A 7 15.21 1.97 23.90
CA PHE A 7 15.89 1.37 22.75
C PHE A 7 14.92 0.61 21.85
N HIS A 8 13.99 -0.17 22.42
CA HIS A 8 12.96 -0.86 21.64
C HIS A 8 12.01 0.13 20.96
N LEU A 9 11.59 1.19 21.65
CA LEU A 9 10.73 2.22 21.07
C LEU A 9 11.43 2.98 19.93
N LEU A 10 12.72 3.28 20.08
CA LEU A 10 13.52 3.90 19.02
C LEU A 10 13.67 2.95 17.81
N PHE A 11 13.89 1.66 18.06
CA PHE A 11 13.99 0.64 17.01
C PHE A 11 12.67 0.46 16.24
N ILE A 12 11.54 0.46 16.93
CA ILE A 12 10.21 0.39 16.31
C ILE A 12 9.94 1.65 15.47
N ALA A 13 10.25 2.84 15.99
CA ALA A 13 10.06 4.09 15.28
C ALA A 13 10.88 4.17 13.98
N GLU A 14 12.12 3.67 13.99
CA GLU A 14 12.95 3.61 12.79
C GLU A 14 12.46 2.55 11.80
N ALA A 15 12.01 1.39 12.30
CA ALA A 15 11.43 0.34 11.47
C ALA A 15 10.16 0.82 10.75
N GLU A 16 9.32 1.65 11.38
CA GLU A 16 8.16 2.24 10.72
C GLU A 16 8.52 3.20 9.58
N ARG A 17 9.70 3.84 9.65
CA ARG A 17 10.21 4.78 8.64
C ARG A 17 10.66 4.08 7.35
N PHE A 18 11.01 2.80 7.44
CA PHE A 18 11.44 1.93 6.36
C PHE A 18 10.38 0.92 5.93
N ARG A 19 9.09 1.27 6.06
CA ARG A 19 8.04 0.44 5.47
C ARG A 19 8.21 0.39 3.95
N ASN A 20 8.57 -0.78 3.44
CA ASN A 20 8.63 -1.04 2.02
C ASN A 20 7.19 -1.02 1.48
N PRO A 21 6.84 -0.11 0.54
CA PRO A 21 5.51 -0.06 -0.05
C PRO A 21 5.08 -1.36 -0.75
N MET A 22 6.03 -2.26 -1.01
CA MET A 22 5.81 -3.57 -1.63
C MET A 22 5.56 -4.70 -0.63
N GLU A 23 5.55 -4.44 0.68
CA GLU A 23 5.51 -5.48 1.73
C GLU A 23 4.34 -5.25 2.72
N ASN A 24 3.15 -4.93 2.21
CA ASN A 24 1.96 -4.79 3.06
C ASN A 24 1.31 -6.16 3.28
N HIS A 25 1.28 -6.62 4.53
CA HIS A 25 0.83 -7.98 4.89
C HIS A 25 -0.66 -8.25 4.63
N ASP A 26 -1.45 -7.18 4.44
CA ASP A 26 -2.88 -7.21 4.17
C ASP A 26 -3.22 -7.13 2.67
N LEU A 27 -2.21 -6.92 1.81
CA LEU A 27 -2.37 -6.85 0.36
C LEU A 27 -1.85 -8.11 -0.32
N TYR A 28 -2.48 -8.49 -1.43
CA TYR A 28 -2.01 -9.61 -2.24
C TYR A 28 -0.64 -9.29 -2.83
N LEU A 29 0.32 -10.21 -2.68
CA LEU A 29 1.73 -10.04 -3.04
C LEU A 29 2.39 -8.77 -2.46
N GLY A 30 1.79 -8.16 -1.44
CA GLY A 30 2.33 -7.01 -0.72
C GLY A 30 1.89 -5.64 -1.23
N ASP A 31 1.34 -5.51 -2.44
CA ASP A 31 0.98 -4.22 -3.03
C ASP A 31 -0.32 -4.19 -3.87
N ILE A 32 -1.03 -5.31 -4.00
CA ILE A 32 -2.27 -5.42 -4.80
C ILE A 32 -3.49 -5.53 -3.88
N ALA A 33 -4.36 -4.53 -3.91
CA ALA A 33 -5.61 -4.51 -3.16
C ALA A 33 -6.80 -5.03 -3.99
N GLY A 34 -7.79 -5.62 -3.30
CA GLY A 34 -9.11 -5.89 -3.88
C GLY A 34 -9.17 -7.05 -4.89
N ILE A 35 -8.23 -8.00 -4.81
CA ILE A 35 -8.26 -9.22 -5.62
C ILE A 35 -8.48 -10.45 -4.73
N ASP A 36 -9.07 -11.50 -5.31
CA ASP A 36 -9.10 -12.83 -4.70
C ASP A 36 -7.76 -13.55 -4.96
N GLU A 37 -7.32 -14.40 -4.03
CA GLU A 37 -6.07 -15.15 -4.15
C GLU A 37 -6.07 -16.12 -5.35
N GLU A 38 -7.24 -16.45 -5.88
CA GLU A 38 -7.41 -17.31 -7.05
C GLU A 38 -7.11 -16.57 -8.38
N ASP A 39 -7.20 -15.24 -8.41
CA ASP A 39 -6.99 -14.40 -9.60
C ASP A 39 -5.54 -13.85 -9.64
N ARG A 40 -4.58 -14.78 -9.67
CA ARG A 40 -3.14 -14.49 -9.50
C ARG A 40 -2.49 -13.75 -10.69
N ASN A 41 -3.19 -13.60 -11.81
CA ASN A 41 -2.67 -13.10 -13.08
C ASN A 41 -3.56 -11.96 -13.62
N ALA A 42 -3.20 -11.43 -14.80
CA ALA A 42 -3.95 -10.34 -15.43
C ALA A 42 -5.47 -10.65 -15.52
N LEU A 43 -6.29 -9.67 -15.13
CA LEU A 43 -7.73 -9.70 -15.34
C LEU A 43 -8.03 -9.63 -16.84
N VAL A 44 -8.23 -10.79 -17.46
CA VAL A 44 -8.47 -10.93 -18.91
C VAL A 44 -9.88 -10.51 -19.33
N ASN A 45 -10.83 -10.49 -18.39
CA ASN A 45 -12.21 -10.13 -18.66
C ASN A 45 -12.33 -8.61 -18.89
N ASN A 46 -12.90 -8.23 -20.04
CA ASN A 46 -13.12 -6.82 -20.40
C ASN A 46 -14.03 -6.07 -19.43
N ALA A 47 -14.83 -6.77 -18.61
CA ALA A 47 -15.66 -6.17 -17.58
C ALA A 47 -14.86 -5.39 -16.52
N TYR A 48 -13.57 -5.72 -16.32
CA TYR A 48 -12.69 -5.04 -15.36
C TYR A 48 -11.88 -3.88 -15.97
N ARG A 49 -12.08 -3.59 -17.26
CA ARG A 49 -11.39 -2.48 -17.92
C ARG A 49 -12.14 -1.17 -17.73
N TRP A 50 -11.38 -0.09 -17.63
CA TRP A 50 -11.93 1.26 -17.65
C TRP A 50 -12.68 1.53 -18.97
N PRO A 51 -13.91 2.06 -18.93
CA PRO A 51 -14.65 2.40 -20.13
C PRO A 51 -13.86 3.33 -21.04
N ASN A 52 -13.79 2.99 -22.34
CA ASN A 52 -13.04 3.74 -23.35
C ASN A 52 -11.54 3.95 -23.04
N GLY A 53 -10.97 3.19 -22.08
CA GLY A 53 -9.59 3.38 -21.63
C GLY A 53 -9.35 4.69 -20.88
N VAL A 54 -10.41 5.33 -20.36
CA VAL A 54 -10.32 6.59 -19.62
C VAL A 54 -10.41 6.32 -18.12
N ILE A 55 -9.41 6.77 -17.36
CA ILE A 55 -9.35 6.63 -15.90
C ILE A 55 -9.70 7.98 -15.26
N PRO A 56 -10.94 8.19 -14.78
CA PRO A 56 -11.27 9.37 -14.00
C PRO A 56 -10.58 9.30 -12.62
N TYR A 57 -10.06 10.42 -12.15
CA TYR A 57 -9.43 10.51 -10.82
C TYR A 57 -9.76 11.84 -10.14
N VAL A 58 -9.61 11.86 -8.81
CA VAL A 58 -9.66 13.06 -7.97
C VAL A 58 -8.40 13.08 -7.14
N ILE A 59 -7.74 14.24 -7.06
CA ILE A 59 -6.60 14.42 -6.17
C ILE A 59 -7.16 14.62 -4.77
N ASP A 60 -6.87 13.67 -3.88
CA ASP A 60 -7.25 13.78 -2.48
C ASP A 60 -6.53 14.95 -1.81
N THR A 61 -7.20 15.65 -0.91
CA THR A 61 -6.62 16.80 -0.19
C THR A 61 -5.39 16.43 0.64
N GLY A 62 -5.30 15.19 1.11
CA GLY A 62 -4.13 14.66 1.83
C GLY A 62 -2.91 14.42 0.93
N LEU A 63 -3.07 14.41 -0.39
CA LEU A 63 -1.96 14.33 -1.34
C LEU A 63 -1.32 15.71 -1.60
N VAL A 64 -1.98 16.80 -1.21
CA VAL A 64 -1.44 18.15 -1.30
C VAL A 64 -0.41 18.33 -0.17
N ILE A 65 0.82 17.94 -0.46
CA ILE A 65 1.96 18.25 0.38
C ILE A 65 2.24 19.75 0.21
N LEU A 66 2.11 20.52 1.29
CA LEU A 66 2.61 21.90 1.35
C LEU A 66 4.12 21.85 1.05
N PHE A 67 4.52 22.36 -0.11
CA PHE A 67 5.92 22.53 -0.50
C PHE A 67 6.58 23.67 0.28
#